data_AF-A0A1I6MFE9-F1
#
_entry.id   AF-A0A1I6MFE9-F1
#
_cell.length_a   1.000
_cell.length_b   1.000
_cell.length_c   1.000
_cell.angle_alpha   90.00
_cell.angle_beta   90.00
_cell.angle_gamma   90.00
#
_symmetry.space_group_name_H-M   'P 1'
#
loop_
_entity.id
_entity.type
_entity.pdbx_description
1 polymer ?
#
loop_
_entity_poly.entity_id
_entity_poly.type
_entity_poly.pdbx_seq_one_letter_code
_entity_poly.pdbx_strand_id
1 'polypeptide(L)'
;MADLAIIAIMLASAAIPFVWLTRLVRRGHSGLALTILSILGGVLAVLLYASGRPFGLDPVQAMGASLLLIIPALAGACAGALLGWLLRRRDDRGPRSD
;
A
#
# COMPACT_ATOMS: atom_id res chain seq x y z
N MET A 1 21.78 -12.01 -10.00
CA MET A 1 21.93 -10.61 -9.52
C MET A 1 20.63 -9.83 -9.70
N ALA A 2 20.01 -9.84 -10.89
CA ALA A 2 18.76 -9.13 -11.16
C ALA A 2 17.58 -9.57 -10.27
N ASP A 3 17.43 -10.86 -9.99
CA ASP A 3 16.30 -11.38 -9.18
C ASP A 3 16.32 -10.84 -7.75
N LEU A 4 17.50 -10.72 -7.16
CA LEU A 4 17.66 -10.19 -5.80
C LEU A 4 17.31 -8.71 -5.73
N ALA A 5 17.63 -7.95 -6.79
CA ALA A 5 17.22 -6.55 -6.91
C ALA A 5 15.69 -6.40 -7.08
N ILE A 6 15.06 -7.27 -7.85
CA ILE A 6 13.59 -7.30 -8.03
C ILE A 6 12.90 -7.54 -6.69
N ILE A 7 13.34 -8.57 -5.94
CA ILE A 7 12.79 -8.88 -4.62
C ILE A 7 12.98 -7.70 -3.66
N ALA A 8 14.17 -7.07 -3.66
CA ALA A 8 14.43 -5.91 -2.82
C ALA A 8 13.49 -4.73 -3.14
N ILE A 9 13.21 -4.48 -4.42
CA ILE A 9 12.27 -3.44 -4.86
C ILE A 9 10.84 -3.76 -4.42
N MET A 10 10.38 -5.00 -4.59
CA MET A 10 9.04 -5.44 -4.16
C MET A 10 8.89 -5.34 -2.63
N LEU A 11 9.94 -5.69 -1.90
CA LEU A 11 9.95 -5.59 -0.44
C LEU A 11 9.91 -4.12 0.01
N ALA A 12 10.74 -3.26 -0.60
CA ALA A 12 10.75 -1.83 -0.30
C ALA A 12 9.40 -1.18 -0.65
N SER A 13 8.81 -1.53 -1.80
CA SER A 13 7.52 -0.99 -2.23
C SER A 13 6.38 -1.40 -1.32
N ALA A 14 6.44 -2.56 -0.66
CA ALA A 14 5.49 -2.96 0.40
C ALA A 14 5.80 -2.32 1.76
N ALA A 15 7.07 -2.28 2.16
CA ALA A 15 7.47 -1.83 3.50
C ALA A 15 7.24 -0.33 3.72
N ILE A 16 7.48 0.50 2.70
CA ILE A 16 7.28 1.96 2.77
C ILE A 16 5.81 2.31 3.10
N PRO A 17 4.81 1.90 2.29
CA PRO A 17 3.41 2.20 2.59
C PRO A 17 2.93 1.49 3.85
N PHE A 18 3.46 0.31 4.18
CA PHE A 18 3.16 -0.37 5.45
C PHE A 18 3.51 0.49 6.66
N VAL A 19 4.77 0.94 6.76
CA VAL A 19 5.22 1.77 7.90
C VAL A 19 4.47 3.10 7.94
N TRP A 20 4.25 3.70 6.77
CA TRP A 20 3.59 5.00 6.68
C TRP A 20 2.13 4.93 7.12
N LEU A 21 1.35 3.96 6.63
CA LEU A 21 -0.06 3.78 7.00
C LEU A 21 -0.23 3.30 8.42
N THR A 22 0.65 2.43 8.92
CA THR A 22 0.64 2.04 10.34
C THR A 22 0.75 3.26 11.24
N ARG A 23 1.70 4.17 10.95
CA ARG A 23 1.89 5.40 11.74
C ARG A 23 0.70 6.35 11.60
N LEU A 24 0.16 6.49 10.40
CA LEU A 24 -0.93 7.43 10.11
C LEU A 24 -2.24 7.02 10.79
N VAL A 25 -2.60 5.74 10.69
CA VAL A 25 -3.79 5.19 11.36
C VAL A 25 -3.61 5.20 12.89
N ARG A 26 -2.41 4.90 13.39
CA ARG A 26 -2.11 4.97 14.82
C ARG A 26 -2.27 6.38 15.39
N ARG A 27 -1.88 7.41 14.63
CA ARG A 27 -2.10 8.84 15.00
C ARG A 27 -3.55 9.30 14.86
N GLY A 28 -4.45 8.44 14.40
CA GLY A 28 -5.87 8.72 14.26
C GLY A 28 -6.28 9.41 12.96
N HIS A 29 -5.36 9.60 12.01
CA HIS A 29 -5.65 10.18 10.69
C HIS A 29 -6.22 9.14 9.72
N SER A 30 -7.32 8.49 10.08
CA SER A 30 -7.96 7.46 9.26
C SER A 30 -8.42 7.98 7.89
N GLY A 31 -8.78 9.27 7.79
CA GLY A 31 -9.14 9.89 6.51
C GLY A 31 -7.97 9.90 5.50
N LEU A 32 -6.78 10.33 5.94
CA LEU A 32 -5.59 10.32 5.08
C LEU A 32 -5.13 8.91 4.71
N ALA A 33 -5.35 7.94 5.61
CA ALA A 33 -5.03 6.55 5.31
C ALA A 33 -5.92 5.99 4.19
N LEU A 34 -7.22 6.32 4.21
CA LEU A 34 -8.17 5.93 3.19
C LEU A 34 -7.90 6.61 1.84
N THR A 35 -7.51 7.89 1.83
CA THR A 35 -7.16 8.58 0.57
C THR A 35 -5.92 7.97 -0.08
N ILE A 36 -4.87 7.68 0.69
CA ILE A 36 -3.66 7.01 0.18
C ILE A 36 -4.02 5.64 -0.41
N LEU A 37 -4.83 4.85 0.30
CA LEU A 37 -5.25 3.52 -0.16
C LEU A 37 -6.11 3.61 -1.43
N SER A 38 -6.99 4.60 -1.50
CA SER A 38 -7.86 4.84 -2.67
C SER A 38 -7.05 5.29 -3.90
N ILE A 39 -6.04 6.15 -3.72
CA ILE A 39 -5.12 6.55 -4.80
C ILE A 39 -4.35 5.34 -5.32
N LEU A 40 -3.79 4.53 -4.42
CA LEU A 40 -3.08 3.29 -4.79
C LEU A 40 -3.98 2.32 -5.56
N GLY A 41 -5.21 2.12 -5.11
CA GLY A 41 -6.22 1.30 -5.81
C GLY A 41 -6.61 1.88 -7.18
N GLY A 42 -6.76 3.20 -7.28
CA GLY A 42 -7.04 3.89 -8.54
C GLY A 42 -5.91 3.73 -9.56
N VAL A 43 -4.66 3.89 -9.14
CA VAL A 43 -3.48 3.67 -9.99
C VAL A 43 -3.43 2.21 -10.47
N LEU A 44 -3.73 1.23 -9.61
CA LEU A 44 -3.80 -0.17 -10.01
C LEU A 44 -4.87 -0.40 -11.09
N ALA A 45 -6.07 0.15 -10.91
CA ALA A 45 -7.16 0.01 -11.86
C ALA A 45 -6.82 0.60 -13.24
N VAL A 46 -6.17 1.76 -13.26
CA VAL A 46 -5.69 2.39 -14.51
C VAL A 46 -4.64 1.54 -15.21
N LEU A 47 -3.66 1.01 -14.47
CA LEU A 47 -2.62 0.14 -15.04
C LEU A 47 -3.20 -1.17 -15.58
N LEU A 48 -4.16 -1.76 -14.86
CA LEU A 48 -4.83 -2.98 -15.29
C LEU A 48 -5.66 -2.74 -16.56
N TYR A 49 -6.34 -1.60 -16.64
CA TYR A 49 -7.06 -1.20 -17.84
C TYR A 49 -6.10 -0.97 -19.03
N ALA A 50 -4.99 -0.27 -18.81
CA ALA A 50 -3.96 -0.03 -19.82
C ALA A 50 -3.29 -1.33 -20.31
N SER A 51 -3.20 -2.35 -19.46
CA SER A 51 -2.71 -3.68 -19.83
C SER A 51 -3.65 -4.40 -20.81
N GLY A 52 -4.98 -4.23 -20.67
CA GLY A 52 -5.96 -4.82 -21.58
C GLY A 52 -6.21 -4.00 -22.85
N ARG A 53 -5.88 -2.71 -22.84
CA ARG A 53 -6.16 -1.79 -23.96
C ARG A 53 -5.04 -0.77 -24.07
N PRO A 54 -4.23 -0.80 -25.15
CA PRO A 54 -3.08 0.08 -25.28
C PRO A 54 -3.52 1.54 -25.41
N PHE A 55 -3.47 2.26 -24.29
CA PHE A 55 -3.77 3.70 -24.20
C PHE A 55 -2.46 4.45 -23.92
N GLY A 56 -1.62 4.61 -24.94
CA GLY A 56 -0.35 5.35 -24.84
C GLY A 56 0.73 4.72 -23.95
N LEU A 57 0.42 3.65 -23.22
CA LEU A 57 1.35 2.82 -22.45
C LEU A 57 1.44 1.42 -23.07
N ASP A 58 2.66 0.89 -23.13
CA ASP A 58 2.90 -0.49 -23.54
C ASP A 58 2.25 -1.45 -22.51
N PRO A 59 1.35 -2.35 -22.94
CA PRO A 59 0.69 -3.31 -22.06
C PRO A 59 1.66 -4.09 -21.17
N VAL A 60 2.85 -4.45 -21.69
CA VAL A 60 3.85 -5.21 -20.93
C VAL A 60 4.43 -4.37 -19.80
N GLN A 61 4.68 -3.08 -20.03
CA GLN A 61 5.18 -2.16 -19.01
C GLN A 61 4.13 -1.89 -17.93
N ALA A 62 2.86 -1.71 -18.32
CA ALA A 62 1.76 -1.52 -17.37
C ALA A 62 1.60 -2.73 -16.44
N MET A 63 1.73 -3.93 -16.99
CA MET A 63 1.65 -5.20 -16.26
C MET A 63 2.88 -5.42 -15.36
N GLY A 64 4.08 -5.04 -15.83
CA GLY A 64 5.29 -5.07 -15.01
C GLY A 64 5.21 -4.11 -13.81
N ALA A 65 4.75 -2.88 -14.02
CA ALA A 65 4.61 -1.89 -12.95
C ALA A 65 3.55 -2.30 -11.91
N SER A 66 2.43 -2.88 -12.36
CA SER A 66 1.37 -3.34 -11.44
C SER A 66 1.86 -4.48 -10.54
N LEU A 67 2.57 -5.47 -11.11
CA LEU A 67 3.10 -6.62 -10.38
C LEU A 67 4.26 -6.28 -9.45
N LEU A 68 5.18 -5.42 -9.88
CA LEU A 68 6.42 -5.14 -9.13
C LEU A 68 6.25 -4.06 -8.05
N LEU A 69 5.36 -3.10 -8.26
CA LEU A 69 5.26 -1.92 -7.40
C LEU A 69 3.90 -1.80 -6.74
N ILE A 70 2.82 -1.84 -7.53
CA ILE A 70 1.50 -1.46 -7.03
C ILE A 70 0.86 -2.54 -6.16
N ILE A 71 0.94 -3.81 -6.57
CA ILE A 71 0.40 -4.93 -5.78
C ILE A 71 1.11 -5.05 -4.42
N PRO A 72 2.46 -5.09 -4.34
CA PRO A 72 3.14 -5.13 -3.05
C PRO A 72 2.86 -3.89 -2.21
N ALA A 73 2.79 -2.70 -2.82
CA ALA A 73 2.45 -1.47 -2.12
C ALA A 73 1.04 -1.49 -1.54
N LEU A 74 0.04 -1.99 -2.27
CA LEU A 74 -1.33 -2.18 -1.78
C LEU A 74 -1.40 -3.18 -0.63
N ALA A 75 -0.69 -4.31 -0.75
CA ALA A 75 -0.65 -5.31 0.31
C ALA A 75 -0.03 -4.74 1.60
N GLY A 76 1.12 -4.05 1.47
CA GLY A 76 1.77 -3.36 2.58
C GLY A 76 0.89 -2.27 3.18
N ALA A 77 0.22 -1.47 2.34
CA ALA A 77 -0.70 -0.43 2.76
C ALA A 77 -1.87 -0.96 3.60
N CYS A 78 -2.56 -2.00 3.11
CA CYS A 78 -3.66 -2.65 3.81
C CYS A 78 -3.20 -3.25 5.15
N ALA A 79 -2.09 -4.00 5.15
CA ALA A 79 -1.55 -4.62 6.36
C ALA A 79 -1.13 -3.55 7.39
N GLY A 80 -0.52 -2.46 6.95
CA GLY A 80 -0.10 -1.37 7.81
C GLY A 80 -1.29 -0.61 8.40
N ALA A 81 -2.31 -0.32 7.59
CA ALA A 81 -3.53 0.30 8.06
C ALA A 81 -4.25 -0.58 9.11
N LEU A 82 -4.32 -1.89 8.88
CA LEU A 82 -4.91 -2.84 9.83
C LEU A 82 -4.12 -2.88 11.15
N LEU A 83 -2.79 -2.99 11.09
CA LEU A 83 -1.94 -3.00 12.27
C LEU A 83 -2.04 -1.68 13.05
N GLY A 84 -1.99 -0.54 12.35
CA GLY A 84 -2.14 0.78 12.97
C GLY A 84 -3.49 0.93 13.69
N TRP A 85 -4.55 0.36 13.14
CA TRP A 85 -5.87 0.33 13.75
C TRP A 85 -5.93 -0.58 14.99
N LEU A 86 -5.32 -1.77 14.94
CA LEU A 86 -5.23 -2.67 16.09
C LEU A 86 -4.45 -2.04 17.24
N LEU A 87 -3.32 -1.38 16.93
CA LEU A 87 -2.50 -0.66 17.90
C LEU A 87 -3.28 0.50 18.53
N ARG A 88 -3.96 1.32 17.71
CA ARG A 88 -4.81 2.40 18.21
C ARG A 88 -5.91 1.88 19.14
N ARG A 89 -6.60 0.80 18.76
CA ARG A 89 -7.62 0.16 19.61
C ARG A 89 -7.06 -0.36 20.93
N ARG A 90 -5.79 -0.77 20.96
CA ARG A 90 -5.13 -1.20 22.20
C ARG A 90 -4.78 0.01 23.06
N ASP A 91 -4.25 1.07 22.46
CA ASP A 91 -3.91 2.32 23.13
C ASP A 91 -5.18 2.97 23.74
N ASP A 92 -6.31 2.97 23.02
CA ASP A 92 -7.62 3.46 23.49
C ASP A 92 -8.23 2.61 24.62
N ARG A 93 -7.76 1.36 24.81
CA ARG A 93 -8.17 0.45 25.90
C ARG A 93 -7.21 0.48 27.10
N GLY A 94 -6.10 1.23 27.02
CA GLY A 94 -5.16 1.48 28.12
C GLY A 94 -5.82 2.25 29.26
N PRO A 95 -5.28 2.15 30.49
CA PRO A 95 -6.04 1.99 31.71
C PRO A 95 -6.99 3.16 31.99
N ARG A 96 -8.29 2.83 32.10
CA ARG A 96 -9.20 3.60 32.94
C ARG A 96 -8.62 3.61 34.36
N SER A 97 -7.99 4.72 34.72
CA SER A 97 -7.77 5.11 36.11
C SER A 97 -9.09 5.66 36.64
N ASP A 98 -9.99 4.76 37.02
CA ASP A 98 -11.11 5.05 37.93
C ASP A 98 -10.73 4.54 39.33
#